data_AF-A0A7S9LGC4-F1
#
_entry.id   AF-A0A7S9LGC4-F1
#
_cell.length_a   1.000
_cell.length_b   1.000
_cell.length_c   1.000
_cell.angle_alpha   90.00
_cell.angle_beta   90.00
_cell.angle_gamma   90.00
#
_symmetry.space_group_name_H-M   'P 1'
#
loop_
_entity.id
_entity.type
_entity.pdbx_description
1 polymer ?
#
loop_
_entity_poly.entity_id
_entity_poly.type
_entity_poly.pdbx_seq_one_letter_code
_entity_poly.pdbx_strand_id
1 'polypeptide(L)'
;MRPLLPLTLLLLLAACGDGESLSPPDARLPDGGRYRGQVVDGLLQGQGRIDYPNGSWYAGGFKDGLWHGQGEWHGQNGEVYRGQFAAGLFEGLGDLTTPGSHYAGTFRHGRRDGEGTLKQTGQTYRGQFKDDLYDGAGELELADGSRYRGLFAKGKPNGAGVRSDASGNQFSGRFVDGQLQGTGTYDSVEGEQYIGEFKDNRLEGRGRYENAEGDVWIGQFKDGSLSGEGEMLGSDGSHYKGTFLDWRMSGQGSLQLADGSQYVGHMLDDAYHGQGRLTLADGKVQAGIWANGVRVRDEHGTLLPDPLDMALLNQGRLLKEALAAVPRSQPAVELYSLVVGGDGQQSVFLREADYVSNLLKVRFGAKGQVTLVNHRDFMATRPMATRQSITRAASTLAERSGPEDLLFIYLTSHGSQDHQLVLDQPRLQLADISADELADALAPLKNRDKVIVISACYSGGYIDALKDSRTLLMTAARADRVSFGCSEEADFTYFGDALFAQALNQTDDLKQAFELARTRVAERERNEGFEASEPQLWAPPNVLEHWQRLRRHQAEEALRNTTQAAVGAQAKTPRTH
;
A
#
# COMPACT_ATOMS: atom_id res chain seq x y z
N MET A 1 -34.68 76.47 49.89
CA MET A 1 -33.69 77.32 50.58
C MET A 1 -32.31 76.76 50.32
N ARG A 2 -31.46 77.52 49.60
CA ARG A 2 -29.98 77.50 49.58
C ARG A 2 -29.23 76.25 49.07
N PRO A 3 -28.03 76.44 48.47
CA PRO A 3 -27.67 75.85 47.17
C PRO A 3 -26.27 75.18 47.13
N LEU A 4 -25.79 74.88 45.91
CA LEU A 4 -24.38 74.73 45.45
C LEU A 4 -23.67 73.35 45.49
N LEU A 5 -23.39 72.84 44.28
CA LEU A 5 -22.27 71.98 43.80
C LEU A 5 -20.86 72.58 44.11
N PRO A 6 -19.69 72.00 43.73
CA PRO A 6 -19.19 70.61 43.53
C PRO A 6 -17.72 70.41 44.10
N LEU A 7 -16.93 69.44 43.57
CA LEU A 7 -15.51 69.03 43.83
C LEU A 7 -15.36 67.88 44.86
N THR A 8 -14.57 66.81 44.67
CA THR A 8 -13.50 66.47 43.72
C THR A 8 -13.20 64.96 43.79
N LEU A 9 -13.04 64.34 42.62
CA LEU A 9 -12.06 63.31 42.26
C LEU A 9 -11.28 62.60 43.40
N LEU A 10 -11.52 61.30 43.59
CA LEU A 10 -10.45 60.35 43.92
C LEU A 10 -10.66 59.07 43.12
N LEU A 11 -9.99 59.04 41.96
CA LEU A 11 -9.54 57.80 41.35
C LEU A 11 -8.68 57.06 42.38
N LEU A 12 -9.05 55.84 42.74
CA LEU A 12 -8.07 54.82 43.08
C LEU A 12 -8.14 53.76 41.99
N LEU A 13 -7.22 53.95 41.04
CA LEU A 13 -6.73 52.93 40.14
C LEU A 13 -6.47 51.65 40.95
N ALA A 14 -7.25 50.61 40.70
CA ALA A 14 -6.74 49.25 40.80
C ALA A 14 -5.74 49.09 39.66
N ALA A 15 -4.58 49.72 39.80
CA ALA A 15 -3.42 49.43 38.98
C ALA A 15 -2.95 48.04 39.42
N CYS A 16 -3.41 47.01 38.73
CA CYS A 16 -2.64 45.79 38.54
C CYS A 16 -1.36 46.22 37.80
N GLY A 17 -0.39 46.69 38.57
CA GLY A 17 0.90 47.12 38.06
C GLY A 17 1.97 46.49 38.93
N ASP A 18 2.94 45.85 38.28
CA ASP A 18 4.17 45.29 38.84
C ASP A 18 5.12 46.37 39.42
N GLY A 19 4.55 47.50 39.88
CA GLY A 19 5.27 48.66 40.40
C GLY A 19 5.39 48.60 41.93
N GLU A 20 6.57 48.95 42.42
CA GLU A 20 6.90 49.00 43.84
C GLU A 20 5.95 49.96 44.58
N SER A 21 5.28 49.47 45.63
CA SER A 21 4.37 50.28 46.45
C SER A 21 5.13 51.42 47.15
N LEU A 22 4.60 52.65 47.06
CA LEU A 22 5.19 53.89 47.60
C LEU A 22 5.14 53.98 49.14
N SER A 23 4.44 53.09 49.82
CA SER A 23 4.35 53.05 51.29
C SER A 23 5.56 52.33 51.91
N PRO A 24 6.10 52.83 53.04
CA PRO A 24 7.22 52.19 53.73
C PRO A 24 6.84 50.76 54.19
N PRO A 25 7.80 49.82 54.26
CA PRO A 25 7.52 48.45 54.69
C PRO A 25 7.25 48.36 56.20
N ASP A 26 6.39 47.43 56.60
CA ASP A 26 6.06 47.13 58.00
C ASP A 26 7.22 46.39 58.70
N ALA A 27 8.03 45.64 57.95
CA ALA A 27 9.28 45.05 58.44
C ALA A 27 10.35 44.96 57.34
N ARG A 28 11.63 44.97 57.76
CA ARG A 28 12.79 44.70 56.90
C ARG A 28 13.54 43.49 57.45
N LEU A 29 13.72 42.47 56.61
CA LEU A 29 14.46 41.26 56.98
C LEU A 29 15.98 41.47 56.81
N PRO A 30 16.82 40.68 57.50
CA PRO A 30 18.28 40.76 57.39
C PRO A 30 18.83 40.54 55.97
N ASP A 31 18.09 39.83 55.12
CA ASP A 31 18.41 39.59 53.71
C ASP A 31 18.01 40.76 52.78
N GLY A 32 17.49 41.86 53.35
CA GLY A 32 17.02 43.02 52.61
C GLY A 32 15.57 42.90 52.12
N GLY A 33 14.88 41.79 52.42
CA GLY A 33 13.45 41.61 52.12
C GLY A 33 12.59 42.68 52.79
N ARG A 34 11.65 43.25 52.04
CA ARG A 34 10.72 44.28 52.52
C ARG A 34 9.33 43.69 52.63
N TYR A 35 8.87 43.51 53.87
CA TYR A 35 7.56 42.93 54.15
C TYR A 35 6.51 44.01 54.42
N ARG A 36 5.29 43.78 53.92
CA ARG A 36 4.09 44.56 54.19
C ARG A 36 2.98 43.62 54.64
N GLY A 37 2.48 43.79 55.85
CA GLY A 37 1.52 42.88 56.49
C GLY A 37 1.66 42.83 58.00
N GLN A 38 0.94 41.90 58.64
CA GLN A 38 0.95 41.78 60.10
C GLN A 38 2.25 41.15 60.61
N VAL A 39 2.80 41.73 61.68
CA VAL A 39 3.95 41.20 62.43
C VAL A 39 3.52 41.04 63.89
N VAL A 40 3.67 39.83 64.44
CA VAL A 40 3.34 39.50 65.83
C VAL A 40 4.56 38.87 66.47
N ASP A 41 5.01 39.43 67.61
CA ASP A 41 6.20 38.98 68.34
C ASP A 41 7.47 38.84 67.47
N GLY A 42 7.61 39.74 66.49
CA GLY A 42 8.73 39.75 65.54
C GLY A 42 8.63 38.72 64.41
N LEU A 43 7.54 37.94 64.33
CA LEU A 43 7.29 36.97 63.27
C LEU A 43 6.24 37.48 62.28
N LEU A 44 6.44 37.19 60.99
CA LEU A 44 5.46 37.49 59.94
C LEU A 44 4.24 36.59 60.12
N GLN A 45 3.04 37.17 60.11
CA GLN A 45 1.78 36.46 60.35
C GLN A 45 0.67 36.98 59.42
N GLY A 46 -0.34 36.14 59.17
CA GLY A 46 -1.54 36.54 58.44
C GLY A 46 -1.27 36.80 56.96
N GLN A 47 -2.10 37.62 56.31
CA GLN A 47 -1.90 37.97 54.89
C GLN A 47 -0.86 39.09 54.75
N GLY A 48 0.04 38.96 53.78
CA GLY A 48 1.06 39.96 53.52
C GLY A 48 1.76 39.78 52.18
N ARG A 49 2.74 40.65 51.92
CA ARG A 49 3.63 40.59 50.76
C ARG A 49 5.07 40.88 51.18
N ILE A 50 6.01 40.09 50.67
CA ILE A 50 7.45 40.33 50.82
C ILE A 50 8.08 40.51 49.43
N ASP A 51 8.76 41.64 49.23
CA ASP A 51 9.54 41.92 48.02
C ASP A 51 11.04 41.82 48.35
N TYR A 52 11.78 41.01 47.59
CA TYR A 52 13.21 40.77 47.79
C TYR A 52 14.07 41.64 46.86
N PRO A 53 15.33 41.96 47.24
CA PRO A 53 16.22 42.78 46.41
C PRO A 53 16.55 42.19 45.03
N ASN A 54 16.45 40.87 44.87
CA ASN A 54 16.68 40.18 43.60
C ASN A 54 15.48 40.27 42.62
N GLY A 55 14.43 41.01 42.97
CA GLY A 55 13.21 41.18 42.16
C GLY A 55 12.15 40.11 42.40
N SER A 56 12.47 39.04 43.13
CA SER A 56 11.49 38.03 43.53
C SER A 56 10.52 38.56 44.59
N TRP A 57 9.30 38.04 44.63
CA TRP A 57 8.32 38.44 45.64
C TRP A 57 7.32 37.32 45.93
N TYR A 58 6.84 37.29 47.18
CA TYR A 58 5.73 36.44 47.61
C TYR A 58 4.59 37.28 48.14
N ALA A 59 3.35 36.96 47.76
CA ALA A 59 2.14 37.53 48.35
C ALA A 59 1.18 36.41 48.76
N GLY A 60 0.75 36.40 50.02
CA GLY A 60 -0.11 35.34 50.54
C GLY A 60 -0.09 35.26 52.05
N GLY A 61 -0.42 34.08 52.58
CA GLY A 61 -0.42 33.83 54.02
C GLY A 61 0.98 33.59 54.61
N PHE A 62 1.16 34.03 55.84
CA PHE A 62 2.34 33.81 56.65
C PHE A 62 1.93 33.18 57.98
N LYS A 63 2.73 32.22 58.43
CA LYS A 63 2.62 31.63 59.76
C LYS A 63 3.99 31.42 60.35
N ASP A 64 4.24 32.02 61.51
CA ASP A 64 5.50 31.92 62.25
C ASP A 64 6.73 32.31 61.40
N GLY A 65 6.58 33.32 60.54
CA GLY A 65 7.62 33.80 59.65
C GLY A 65 7.76 33.05 58.31
N LEU A 66 7.04 31.93 58.12
CA LEU A 66 7.11 31.12 56.90
C LEU A 66 5.88 31.33 56.00
N TRP A 67 6.04 31.15 54.70
CA TRP A 67 4.90 31.17 53.75
C TRP A 67 3.95 30.01 54.05
N HIS A 68 2.66 30.30 54.09
CA HIS A 68 1.63 29.35 54.54
C HIS A 68 0.26 29.64 53.93
N GLY A 69 -0.52 28.60 53.64
CA GLY A 69 -1.85 28.74 53.04
C GLY A 69 -1.78 29.17 51.58
N GLN A 70 -2.81 29.84 51.07
CA GLN A 70 -2.83 30.27 49.68
C GLN A 70 -1.88 31.45 49.44
N GLY A 71 -1.17 31.44 48.32
CA GLY A 71 -0.31 32.55 47.92
C GLY A 71 0.18 32.46 46.47
N GLU A 72 0.93 33.48 46.09
CA GLU A 72 1.57 33.64 44.80
C GLU A 72 3.06 34.00 45.01
N TRP A 73 3.94 33.25 44.35
CA TRP A 73 5.39 33.46 44.34
C TRP A 73 5.86 33.79 42.94
N HIS A 74 6.65 34.86 42.81
CA HIS A 74 7.36 35.23 41.59
C HIS A 74 8.86 35.12 41.84
N GLY A 75 9.51 34.20 41.15
CA GLY A 75 10.93 33.94 41.21
C GLY A 75 11.74 34.90 40.34
N GLN A 76 13.05 34.98 40.61
CA GLN A 76 13.97 35.86 39.89
C GLN A 76 14.11 35.52 38.40
N ASN A 77 13.87 34.26 38.01
CA ASN A 77 14.05 33.81 36.62
C ASN A 77 12.72 33.67 35.86
N GLY A 78 11.66 34.34 36.34
CA GLY A 78 10.35 34.30 35.72
C GLY A 78 9.52 33.06 36.08
N GLU A 79 9.91 32.31 37.12
CA GLU A 79 9.03 31.29 37.69
C GLU A 79 7.86 31.97 38.41
N VAL A 80 6.64 31.51 38.17
CA VAL A 80 5.44 31.98 38.87
C VAL A 80 4.72 30.77 39.43
N TYR A 81 4.55 30.73 40.75
CA TYR A 81 3.76 29.71 41.43
C TYR A 81 2.53 30.33 42.06
N ARG A 82 1.36 29.70 41.89
CA ARG A 82 0.09 30.07 42.53
C ARG A 82 -0.51 28.83 43.16
N GLY A 83 -0.65 28.81 44.48
CA GLY A 83 -1.16 27.61 45.16
C GLY A 83 -0.98 27.65 46.66
N GLN A 84 -1.00 26.46 47.26
CA GLN A 84 -0.87 26.32 48.71
C GLN A 84 0.60 26.22 49.12
N PHE A 85 0.89 26.76 50.30
CA PHE A 85 2.20 26.74 50.93
C PHE A 85 2.10 26.12 52.31
N ALA A 86 3.10 25.32 52.69
CA ALA A 86 3.28 24.81 54.03
C ALA A 86 4.75 24.90 54.43
N ALA A 87 5.02 25.56 55.57
CA ALA A 87 6.37 25.76 56.08
C ALA A 87 7.35 26.33 55.03
N GLY A 88 6.89 27.26 54.19
CA GLY A 88 7.71 27.89 53.15
C GLY A 88 7.82 27.12 51.83
N LEU A 89 7.25 25.91 51.71
CA LEU A 89 7.33 25.06 50.52
C LEU A 89 5.99 24.99 49.79
N PHE A 90 6.03 24.72 48.48
CA PHE A 90 4.82 24.40 47.71
C PHE A 90 4.19 23.11 48.25
N GLU A 91 2.88 23.14 48.45
CA GLU A 91 2.11 22.05 49.03
C GLU A 91 0.73 22.01 48.36
N GLY A 92 0.02 20.88 48.40
CA GLY A 92 -1.35 20.78 47.92
C GLY A 92 -1.51 21.16 46.44
N LEU A 93 -2.68 21.68 46.05
CA LEU A 93 -2.94 22.08 44.66
C LEU A 93 -2.25 23.41 44.33
N GLY A 94 -1.57 23.46 43.19
CA GLY A 94 -0.95 24.68 42.68
C GLY A 94 -0.69 24.65 41.18
N ASP A 95 -0.36 25.82 40.66
CA ASP A 95 0.01 26.11 39.28
C ASP A 95 1.41 26.71 39.26
N LEU A 96 2.34 26.10 38.53
CA LEU A 96 3.73 26.53 38.40
C LEU A 96 4.03 26.79 36.92
N THR A 97 4.23 28.06 36.58
CA THR A 97 4.73 28.50 35.28
C THR A 97 6.22 28.80 35.39
N THR A 98 7.00 28.38 34.41
CA THR A 98 8.43 28.71 34.25
C THR A 98 8.70 29.05 32.78
N PRO A 99 9.84 29.66 32.42
CA PRO A 99 10.20 29.84 31.02
C PRO A 99 10.21 28.50 30.26
N GLY A 100 9.19 28.25 29.44
CA GLY A 100 9.06 27.04 28.62
C GLY A 100 8.31 25.87 29.26
N SER A 101 7.76 26.01 30.47
CA SER A 101 6.90 24.97 31.06
C SER A 101 5.78 25.49 31.94
N HIS A 102 4.71 24.71 32.01
CA HIS A 102 3.55 24.96 32.86
C HIS A 102 3.10 23.66 33.50
N TYR A 103 3.02 23.63 34.82
CA TYR A 103 2.52 22.52 35.60
C TYR A 103 1.30 22.93 36.42
N ALA A 104 0.21 22.18 36.31
CA ALA A 104 -0.96 22.32 37.17
C ALA A 104 -1.23 20.97 37.84
N GLY A 105 -1.18 20.91 39.18
CA GLY A 105 -1.33 19.66 39.90
C GLY A 105 -1.00 19.78 41.39
N THR A 106 -0.72 18.64 42.01
CA THR A 106 -0.41 18.58 43.44
C THR A 106 1.10 18.62 43.73
N PHE A 107 1.43 19.29 44.83
CA PHE A 107 2.78 19.41 45.37
C PHE A 107 2.85 18.83 46.78
N ARG A 108 4.00 18.28 47.14
CA ARG A 108 4.34 17.89 48.50
C ARG A 108 5.79 18.26 48.80
N HIS A 109 6.03 19.00 49.87
CA HIS A 109 7.37 19.45 50.27
C HIS A 109 8.16 20.11 49.11
N GLY A 110 7.49 20.94 48.31
CA GLY A 110 8.11 21.68 47.22
C GLY A 110 8.28 20.90 45.91
N ARG A 111 7.95 19.61 45.86
CA ARG A 111 8.06 18.76 44.66
C ARG A 111 6.69 18.41 44.09
N ARG A 112 6.63 18.14 42.79
CA ARG A 112 5.41 17.59 42.15
C ARG A 112 5.19 16.17 42.68
N ASP A 113 4.03 15.94 43.29
CA ASP A 113 3.66 14.68 43.94
C ASP A 113 2.13 14.53 43.91
N GLY A 114 1.63 13.45 43.29
CA GLY A 114 0.22 13.20 43.01
C GLY A 114 -0.17 13.54 41.57
N GLU A 115 -1.45 13.82 41.32
CA GLU A 115 -1.98 14.02 39.98
C GLU A 115 -1.66 15.42 39.43
N GLY A 116 -1.26 15.51 38.16
CA GLY A 116 -1.00 16.79 37.52
C GLY A 116 -0.88 16.73 36.00
N THR A 117 -0.80 17.91 35.40
CA THR A 117 -0.54 18.10 33.97
C THR A 117 0.68 18.98 33.79
N LEU A 118 1.71 18.47 33.12
CA LEU A 118 2.91 19.20 32.73
C LEU A 118 2.88 19.45 31.22
N LYS A 119 2.93 20.72 30.82
CA LYS A 119 3.12 21.14 29.43
C LYS A 119 4.50 21.76 29.29
N GLN A 120 5.28 21.26 28.35
CA GLN A 120 6.63 21.71 28.03
C GLN A 120 6.77 21.85 26.50
N THR A 121 7.79 22.56 26.05
CA THR A 121 8.09 22.64 24.61
C THR A 121 8.28 21.22 24.04
N GLY A 122 7.36 20.82 23.16
CA GLY A 122 7.38 19.54 22.47
C GLY A 122 6.90 18.32 23.26
N GLN A 123 6.34 18.52 24.46
CA GLN A 123 5.86 17.42 25.30
C GLN A 123 4.70 17.83 26.21
N THR A 124 3.68 17.01 26.29
CA THR A 124 2.61 17.12 27.30
C THR A 124 2.50 15.81 28.07
N TYR A 125 2.52 15.88 29.40
CA TYR A 125 2.26 14.75 30.27
C TYR A 125 1.07 15.04 31.18
N ARG A 126 0.17 14.06 31.32
CA ARG A 126 -0.94 14.09 32.27
C ARG A 126 -0.98 12.79 33.05
N GLY A 127 -0.89 12.88 34.38
CA GLY A 127 -0.93 11.70 35.23
C GLY A 127 -0.25 11.93 36.57
N GLN A 128 0.22 10.84 37.15
CA GLN A 128 0.77 10.80 38.50
C GLN A 128 2.26 11.17 38.52
N PHE A 129 2.63 11.94 39.54
CA PHE A 129 3.98 12.36 39.84
C PHE A 129 4.41 11.85 41.21
N LYS A 130 5.69 11.55 41.36
CA LYS A 130 6.34 11.30 42.65
C LYS A 130 7.73 11.88 42.62
N ASP A 131 8.02 12.77 43.56
CA ASP A 131 9.31 13.45 43.66
C ASP A 131 9.79 14.02 42.30
N ASP A 132 8.91 14.77 41.62
CA ASP A 132 9.15 15.40 40.32
C ASP A 132 9.24 14.49 39.09
N LEU A 133 9.11 13.17 39.26
CA LEU A 133 9.14 12.18 38.18
C LEU A 133 7.74 11.64 37.88
N TYR A 134 7.50 11.26 36.62
CA TYR A 134 6.30 10.49 36.25
C TYR A 134 6.33 9.13 36.96
N ASP A 135 5.28 8.81 37.71
CA ASP A 135 5.21 7.61 38.53
C ASP A 135 3.75 7.22 38.73
N GLY A 136 3.34 6.03 38.29
CA GLY A 136 1.95 5.59 38.27
C GLY A 136 1.29 5.76 36.90
N ALA A 137 -0.04 5.85 36.86
CA ALA A 137 -0.77 5.94 35.59
C ALA A 137 -0.61 7.34 34.96
N GLY A 138 -0.42 7.38 33.64
CA GLY A 138 -0.38 8.65 32.90
C GLY A 138 -0.45 8.50 31.39
N GLU A 139 -0.47 9.65 30.73
CA GLU A 139 -0.44 9.82 29.28
C GLU A 139 0.64 10.85 28.92
N LEU A 140 1.49 10.49 27.97
CA LEU A 140 2.59 11.29 27.43
C LEU A 140 2.34 11.49 25.94
N GLU A 141 2.36 12.73 25.48
CA GLU A 141 2.29 13.13 24.07
C GLU A 141 3.53 13.94 23.70
N LEU A 142 4.16 13.59 22.57
CA LEU A 142 5.33 14.27 22.03
C LEU A 142 4.97 15.13 20.81
N ALA A 143 5.88 16.03 20.43
CA ALA A 143 5.67 17.00 19.35
C ALA A 143 5.42 16.37 17.97
N ASP A 144 5.95 15.16 17.75
CA ASP A 144 5.78 14.40 16.50
C ASP A 144 4.43 13.67 16.43
N GLY A 145 3.58 13.80 17.46
CA GLY A 145 2.28 13.14 17.55
C GLY A 145 2.34 11.75 18.17
N SER A 146 3.52 11.23 18.50
CA SER A 146 3.65 9.96 19.22
C SER A 146 3.12 10.08 20.65
N ARG A 147 2.54 8.98 21.15
CA ARG A 147 1.87 8.94 22.45
C ARG A 147 2.23 7.69 23.23
N TYR A 148 2.23 7.79 24.54
CA TYR A 148 2.23 6.64 25.43
C TYR A 148 1.17 6.82 26.49
N ARG A 149 0.35 5.78 26.71
CA ARG A 149 -0.64 5.73 27.78
C ARG A 149 -0.44 4.45 28.57
N GLY A 150 -0.16 4.57 29.87
CA GLY A 150 0.12 3.41 30.70
C GLY A 150 0.77 3.75 32.03
N LEU A 151 1.46 2.77 32.58
CA LEU A 151 2.18 2.90 33.83
C LEU A 151 3.58 3.50 33.62
N PHE A 152 3.96 4.37 34.54
CA PHE A 152 5.28 4.98 34.61
C PHE A 152 5.96 4.60 35.93
N ALA A 153 7.28 4.51 35.90
CA ALA A 153 8.10 4.48 37.11
C ALA A 153 9.38 5.25 36.85
N LYS A 154 9.77 6.11 37.79
CA LYS A 154 11.01 6.91 37.70
C LYS A 154 11.13 7.69 36.38
N GLY A 155 10.02 8.23 35.89
CA GLY A 155 9.97 9.07 34.69
C GLY A 155 9.88 8.31 33.36
N LYS A 156 9.84 6.97 33.36
CA LYS A 156 9.81 6.15 32.13
C LYS A 156 8.56 5.27 32.07
N PRO A 157 8.07 4.93 30.86
CA PRO A 157 7.12 3.84 30.66
C PRO A 157 7.60 2.56 31.33
N ASN A 158 6.84 2.04 32.30
CA ASN A 158 7.20 0.86 33.06
C ASN A 158 5.94 0.18 33.62
N GLY A 159 5.62 -1.02 33.11
CA GLY A 159 4.36 -1.72 33.35
C GLY A 159 3.48 -1.80 32.10
N ALA A 160 2.20 -2.09 32.28
CA ALA A 160 1.26 -2.19 31.16
C ALA A 160 1.01 -0.82 30.51
N GLY A 161 0.96 -0.78 29.17
CA GLY A 161 0.62 0.43 28.43
C GLY A 161 0.44 0.20 26.93
N VAL A 162 0.12 1.29 26.25
CA VAL A 162 -0.03 1.40 24.79
C VAL A 162 0.83 2.57 24.31
N ARG A 163 1.63 2.35 23.28
CA ARG A 163 2.45 3.35 22.61
C ARG A 163 1.99 3.50 21.17
N SER A 164 1.70 4.71 20.71
CA SER A 164 1.54 5.01 19.29
C SER A 164 2.74 5.80 18.78
N ASP A 165 3.26 5.46 17.60
CA ASP A 165 4.29 6.25 16.94
C ASP A 165 3.69 7.44 16.16
N ALA A 166 4.54 8.22 15.49
CA ALA A 166 4.12 9.40 14.72
C ALA A 166 3.27 9.06 13.48
N SER A 167 3.39 7.83 12.97
CA SER A 167 2.60 7.33 11.84
C SER A 167 1.23 6.78 12.28
N GLY A 168 1.04 6.58 13.59
CA GLY A 168 -0.19 6.06 14.17
C GLY A 168 -0.16 4.55 14.45
N ASN A 169 0.96 3.87 14.21
CA ASN A 169 1.09 2.45 14.54
C ASN A 169 1.08 2.26 16.05
N GLN A 170 0.39 1.23 16.52
CA GLN A 170 0.17 0.98 17.94
C GLN A 170 0.93 -0.24 18.43
N PHE A 171 1.53 -0.11 19.62
CA PHE A 171 2.23 -1.16 20.33
C PHE A 171 1.63 -1.28 21.73
N SER A 172 1.15 -2.47 22.09
CA SER A 172 0.52 -2.70 23.39
C SER A 172 1.22 -3.83 24.13
N GLY A 173 1.42 -3.69 25.44
CA GLY A 173 1.99 -4.75 26.27
C GLY A 173 2.70 -4.23 27.51
N ARG A 174 3.68 -5.00 27.99
CA ARG A 174 4.46 -4.62 29.17
C ARG A 174 5.74 -3.89 28.76
N PHE A 175 5.92 -2.70 29.31
CA PHE A 175 7.11 -1.88 29.13
C PHE A 175 8.06 -2.03 30.32
N VAL A 176 9.36 -2.05 30.06
CA VAL A 176 10.42 -1.99 31.07
C VAL A 176 11.39 -0.91 30.62
N ASP A 177 11.52 0.15 31.42
CA ASP A 177 12.38 1.31 31.15
C ASP A 177 12.20 1.91 29.74
N GLY A 178 10.96 1.98 29.26
CA GLY A 178 10.62 2.53 27.95
C GLY A 178 10.54 1.51 26.81
N GLN A 179 10.97 0.27 27.03
CA GLN A 179 11.01 -0.75 25.97
C GLN A 179 9.93 -1.80 26.17
N LEU A 180 9.25 -2.17 25.09
CA LEU A 180 8.29 -3.26 25.07
C LEU A 180 8.99 -4.61 25.24
N GLN A 181 8.50 -5.42 26.18
CA GLN A 181 9.08 -6.70 26.58
C GLN A 181 7.98 -7.74 26.83
N GLY A 182 8.27 -9.00 26.52
CA GLY A 182 7.34 -10.12 26.71
C GLY A 182 6.15 -10.02 25.77
N THR A 183 5.00 -10.58 26.17
CA THR A 183 3.82 -10.63 25.30
C THR A 183 3.26 -9.23 25.01
N GLY A 184 2.95 -8.97 23.74
CA GLY A 184 2.33 -7.73 23.29
C GLY A 184 1.63 -7.85 21.96
N THR A 185 1.11 -6.72 21.48
CA THR A 185 0.55 -6.58 20.14
C THR A 185 1.21 -5.41 19.41
N TYR A 186 1.29 -5.53 18.09
CA TYR A 186 1.55 -4.43 17.18
C TYR A 186 0.42 -4.39 16.15
N ASP A 187 -0.12 -3.20 15.92
CA ASP A 187 -1.19 -2.96 14.97
C ASP A 187 -0.79 -1.73 14.12
N SER A 188 -0.59 -1.92 12.82
CA SER A 188 -0.21 -0.84 11.90
C SER A 188 -1.43 -0.11 11.35
N VAL A 189 -1.24 1.14 10.91
CA VAL A 189 -2.31 1.90 10.23
C VAL A 189 -2.64 1.34 8.84
N GLU A 190 -1.74 0.54 8.26
CA GLU A 190 -1.89 -0.12 6.96
C GLU A 190 -2.59 -1.49 7.07
N GLY A 191 -2.91 -1.93 8.29
CA GLY A 191 -3.68 -3.15 8.55
C GLY A 191 -2.84 -4.37 8.95
N GLU A 192 -1.52 -4.22 9.06
CA GLU A 192 -0.66 -5.30 9.56
C GLU A 192 -0.88 -5.51 11.06
N GLN A 193 -0.85 -6.78 11.50
CA GLN A 193 -1.01 -7.14 12.90
C GLN A 193 0.03 -8.16 13.34
N TYR A 194 0.61 -7.95 14.51
CA TYR A 194 1.41 -8.94 15.21
C TYR A 194 0.90 -9.18 16.63
N ILE A 195 0.82 -10.44 17.01
CA ILE A 195 0.51 -10.88 18.38
C ILE A 195 1.56 -11.91 18.78
N GLY A 196 2.38 -11.59 19.78
CA GLY A 196 3.48 -12.47 20.18
C GLY A 196 4.39 -11.87 21.24
N GLU A 197 5.60 -12.40 21.34
CA GLU A 197 6.60 -11.92 22.29
C GLU A 197 7.46 -10.81 21.68
N PHE A 198 7.90 -9.89 22.55
CA PHE A 198 8.76 -8.78 22.21
C PHE A 198 10.00 -8.78 23.10
N LYS A 199 11.11 -8.32 22.54
CA LYS A 199 12.33 -8.03 23.27
C LYS A 199 12.93 -6.74 22.75
N ASP A 200 13.15 -5.77 23.64
CA ASP A 200 13.74 -4.47 23.31
C ASP A 200 13.02 -3.76 22.12
N ASN A 201 11.68 -3.86 22.09
CA ASN A 201 10.78 -3.39 21.01
C ASN A 201 10.82 -4.18 19.69
N ARG A 202 11.51 -5.32 19.60
CA ARG A 202 11.53 -6.19 18.41
C ARG A 202 10.67 -7.43 18.62
N LEU A 203 10.13 -7.97 17.53
CA LEU A 203 9.45 -9.28 17.55
C LEU A 203 10.47 -10.35 17.95
N GLU A 204 10.11 -11.20 18.90
CA GLU A 204 10.97 -12.25 19.45
C GLU A 204 10.10 -13.45 19.83
N GLY A 205 10.68 -14.65 19.98
CA GLY A 205 9.96 -15.81 20.49
C GLY A 205 8.79 -16.23 19.60
N ARG A 206 7.70 -16.74 20.19
CA ARG A 206 6.54 -17.18 19.39
C ARG A 206 5.60 -16.02 19.07
N GLY A 207 5.13 -15.96 17.83
CA GLY A 207 4.13 -14.97 17.43
C GLY A 207 3.29 -15.38 16.22
N ARG A 208 2.26 -14.57 15.96
CA ARG A 208 1.44 -14.56 14.76
C ARG A 208 1.57 -13.18 14.12
N TYR A 209 1.99 -13.12 12.87
CA TYR A 209 2.02 -11.93 12.03
C TYR A 209 0.97 -12.07 10.92
N GLU A 210 0.28 -10.99 10.59
CA GLU A 210 -0.65 -10.88 9.47
C GLU A 210 -0.32 -9.60 8.72
N ASN A 211 -0.12 -9.68 7.40
CA ASN A 211 0.11 -8.52 6.55
C ASN A 211 -1.22 -7.87 6.13
N ALA A 212 -1.13 -6.75 5.41
CA ALA A 212 -2.31 -6.03 4.91
C ALA A 212 -3.12 -6.86 3.88
N GLU A 213 -2.48 -7.80 3.19
CA GLU A 213 -3.12 -8.69 2.21
C GLU A 213 -3.89 -9.85 2.87
N GLY A 214 -3.69 -10.10 4.17
CA GLY A 214 -4.36 -11.17 4.93
C GLY A 214 -3.62 -12.51 4.96
N ASP A 215 -2.39 -12.56 4.45
CA ASP A 215 -1.48 -13.68 4.67
C ASP A 215 -1.02 -13.71 6.13
N VAL A 216 -0.92 -14.92 6.70
CA VAL A 216 -0.66 -15.11 8.12
C VAL A 216 0.55 -15.99 8.33
N TRP A 217 1.53 -15.52 9.11
CA TRP A 217 2.69 -16.29 9.54
C TRP A 217 2.64 -16.58 11.02
N ILE A 218 2.88 -17.83 11.41
CA ILE A 218 2.88 -18.28 12.79
C ILE A 218 4.19 -19.02 13.03
N GLY A 219 5.02 -18.60 13.98
CA GLY A 219 6.28 -19.29 14.22
C GLY A 219 7.21 -18.60 15.20
N GLN A 220 8.48 -18.93 15.08
CA GLN A 220 9.57 -18.35 15.87
C GLN A 220 10.09 -17.06 15.21
N PHE A 221 10.14 -15.99 15.98
CA PHE A 221 10.69 -14.70 15.60
C PHE A 221 12.01 -14.48 16.34
N LYS A 222 12.98 -13.93 15.64
CA LYS A 222 14.27 -13.54 16.21
C LYS A 222 14.71 -12.24 15.58
N ASP A 223 15.08 -11.26 16.41
CA ASP A 223 15.51 -9.94 15.95
C ASP A 223 14.54 -9.27 14.96
N GLY A 224 13.23 -9.49 15.14
CA GLY A 224 12.18 -8.90 14.29
C GLY A 224 11.81 -9.70 13.04
N SER A 225 12.45 -10.84 12.77
CA SER A 225 12.17 -11.65 11.57
C SER A 225 11.73 -13.07 11.92
N LEU A 226 10.83 -13.63 11.10
CA LEU A 226 10.44 -15.04 11.20
C LEU A 226 11.63 -15.93 10.81
N SER A 227 12.08 -16.78 11.74
CA SER A 227 13.24 -17.64 11.58
C SER A 227 13.11 -18.91 12.43
N GLY A 228 13.29 -20.07 11.80
CA GLY A 228 13.06 -21.38 12.42
C GLY A 228 11.72 -21.98 12.00
N GLU A 229 11.17 -22.88 12.83
CA GLU A 229 9.91 -23.56 12.52
C GLU A 229 8.72 -22.59 12.53
N GLY A 230 7.87 -22.70 11.51
CA GLY A 230 6.66 -21.92 11.39
C GLY A 230 5.68 -22.47 10.36
N GLU A 231 4.58 -21.76 10.22
CA GLU A 231 3.50 -21.99 9.28
C GLU A 231 3.14 -20.66 8.61
N MET A 232 2.80 -20.71 7.32
CA MET A 232 2.24 -19.59 6.58
C MET A 232 0.93 -20.02 5.96
N LEU A 233 -0.13 -19.24 6.19
CA LEU A 233 -1.43 -19.38 5.58
C LEU A 233 -1.60 -18.24 4.58
N GLY A 234 -1.58 -18.54 3.29
CA GLY A 234 -1.81 -17.56 2.25
C GLY A 234 -3.29 -17.20 2.17
N SER A 235 -3.57 -15.93 1.89
CA SER A 235 -4.91 -15.41 1.57
C SER A 235 -5.51 -16.09 0.33
N ASP A 236 -4.66 -16.62 -0.56
CA ASP A 236 -5.00 -17.45 -1.73
C ASP A 236 -5.44 -18.90 -1.35
N GLY A 237 -5.34 -19.28 -0.08
CA GLY A 237 -5.63 -20.63 0.41
C GLY A 237 -4.41 -21.56 0.39
N SER A 238 -3.24 -21.08 -0.01
CA SER A 238 -1.99 -21.82 0.15
C SER A 238 -1.63 -22.00 1.63
N HIS A 239 -0.91 -23.06 1.94
CA HIS A 239 -0.49 -23.35 3.30
C HIS A 239 0.89 -24.00 3.30
N TYR A 240 1.85 -23.31 3.87
CA TYR A 240 3.19 -23.84 4.11
C TYR A 240 3.38 -24.18 5.59
N LYS A 241 4.04 -25.31 5.84
CA LYS A 241 4.53 -25.69 7.16
C LYS A 241 5.95 -26.19 7.04
N GLY A 242 6.89 -25.55 7.75
CA GLY A 242 8.29 -25.92 7.71
C GLY A 242 9.20 -24.85 8.30
N THR A 243 10.45 -24.86 7.88
CA THR A 243 11.42 -23.88 8.34
C THR A 243 11.35 -22.57 7.54
N PHE A 244 11.64 -21.46 8.20
CA PHE A 244 11.80 -20.13 7.65
C PHE A 244 13.19 -19.57 7.97
N LEU A 245 13.70 -18.70 7.10
CA LEU A 245 14.86 -17.87 7.33
C LEU A 245 14.57 -16.47 6.78
N ASP A 246 14.62 -15.46 7.65
CA ASP A 246 14.33 -14.06 7.29
C ASP A 246 13.05 -13.91 6.45
N TRP A 247 11.95 -14.46 6.97
CA TRP A 247 10.61 -14.50 6.34
C TRP A 247 10.44 -15.44 5.15
N ARG A 248 11.52 -16.02 4.61
CA ARG A 248 11.46 -16.90 3.45
C ARG A 248 11.36 -18.36 3.83
N MET A 249 10.58 -19.13 3.07
CA MET A 249 10.53 -20.58 3.19
C MET A 249 11.92 -21.16 2.89
N SER A 250 12.45 -21.92 3.83
CA SER A 250 13.79 -22.49 3.77
C SER A 250 13.83 -23.86 4.45
N GLY A 251 14.92 -24.61 4.31
CA GLY A 251 15.07 -25.88 5.02
C GLY A 251 14.07 -26.93 4.54
N GLN A 252 13.47 -27.71 5.44
CA GLN A 252 12.44 -28.70 5.08
C GLN A 252 11.04 -28.13 5.31
N GLY A 253 10.11 -28.47 4.42
CA GLY A 253 8.72 -28.07 4.57
C GLY A 253 7.74 -28.82 3.67
N SER A 254 6.46 -28.56 3.92
CA SER A 254 5.32 -28.99 3.12
C SER A 254 4.54 -27.74 2.70
N LEU A 255 4.44 -27.52 1.39
CA LEU A 255 3.62 -26.47 0.79
C LEU A 255 2.39 -27.11 0.13
N GLN A 256 1.20 -26.68 0.52
CA GLN A 256 -0.03 -26.91 -0.21
C GLN A 256 -0.38 -25.65 -1.00
N LEU A 257 -0.61 -25.79 -2.30
CA LEU A 257 -1.01 -24.70 -3.19
C LEU A 257 -2.53 -24.61 -3.26
N ALA A 258 -3.04 -23.45 -3.69
CA ALA A 258 -4.47 -23.18 -3.82
C ALA A 258 -5.20 -24.15 -4.78
N ASP A 259 -4.50 -24.66 -5.81
CA ASP A 259 -5.04 -25.64 -6.76
C ASP A 259 -5.18 -27.06 -6.16
N GLY A 260 -4.70 -27.28 -4.94
CA GLY A 260 -4.67 -28.56 -4.25
C GLY A 260 -3.38 -29.37 -4.46
N SER A 261 -2.45 -28.87 -5.28
CA SER A 261 -1.13 -29.46 -5.43
C SER A 261 -0.33 -29.36 -4.12
N GLN A 262 0.49 -30.37 -3.83
CA GLN A 262 1.27 -30.45 -2.60
C GLN A 262 2.74 -30.74 -2.89
N TYR A 263 3.63 -29.88 -2.43
CA TYR A 263 5.06 -30.11 -2.40
C TYR A 263 5.53 -30.51 -0.99
N VAL A 264 6.34 -31.56 -0.89
CA VAL A 264 7.05 -31.92 0.34
C VAL A 264 8.52 -32.09 0.00
N GLY A 265 9.40 -31.30 0.62
CA GLY A 265 10.82 -31.32 0.30
C GLY A 265 11.61 -30.19 0.93
N HIS A 266 12.79 -29.96 0.37
CA HIS A 266 13.61 -28.83 0.76
C HIS A 266 13.17 -27.53 0.05
N MET A 267 13.26 -26.41 0.75
CA MET A 267 13.00 -25.07 0.25
C MET A 267 14.27 -24.24 0.36
N LEU A 268 14.43 -23.28 -0.55
CA LEU A 268 15.45 -22.24 -0.46
C LEU A 268 14.89 -20.98 -1.10
N ASP A 269 14.83 -19.90 -0.32
CA ASP A 269 14.33 -18.58 -0.75
C ASP A 269 12.99 -18.68 -1.49
N ASP A 270 12.01 -19.32 -0.83
CA ASP A 270 10.64 -19.50 -1.33
C ASP A 270 10.47 -20.46 -2.52
N ALA A 271 11.57 -21.06 -3.01
CA ALA A 271 11.55 -21.98 -4.13
C ALA A 271 11.81 -23.44 -3.71
N TYR A 272 11.22 -24.39 -4.46
CA TYR A 272 11.56 -25.81 -4.34
C TYR A 272 13.05 -26.02 -4.59
N HIS A 273 13.72 -26.71 -3.68
CA HIS A 273 15.16 -26.94 -3.72
C HIS A 273 15.51 -28.33 -3.21
N GLY A 274 16.67 -28.87 -3.58
CA GLY A 274 17.15 -30.16 -3.09
C GLY A 274 16.18 -31.31 -3.36
N GLN A 275 16.10 -32.30 -2.48
CA GLN A 275 15.19 -33.43 -2.64
C GLN A 275 13.75 -33.01 -2.32
N GLY A 276 12.80 -33.38 -3.19
CA GLY A 276 11.39 -33.10 -2.95
C GLY A 276 10.44 -33.87 -3.85
N ARG A 277 9.16 -33.87 -3.46
CA ARG A 277 8.05 -34.54 -4.14
C ARG A 277 6.88 -33.57 -4.28
N LEU A 278 6.55 -33.22 -5.52
CA LEU A 278 5.33 -32.49 -5.88
C LEU A 278 4.25 -33.48 -6.31
N THR A 279 3.08 -33.44 -5.69
CA THR A 279 1.87 -34.16 -6.10
C THR A 279 0.89 -33.14 -6.63
N LEU A 280 0.61 -33.20 -7.93
CA LEU A 280 -0.31 -32.28 -8.59
C LEU A 280 -1.77 -32.59 -8.21
N ALA A 281 -2.68 -31.63 -8.42
CA ALA A 281 -4.11 -31.79 -8.16
C ALA A 281 -4.76 -32.98 -8.88
N ASP A 282 -4.23 -33.38 -10.05
CA ASP A 282 -4.67 -34.56 -10.82
C ASP A 282 -4.12 -35.90 -10.26
N GLY A 283 -3.34 -35.86 -9.18
CA GLY A 283 -2.69 -37.00 -8.56
C GLY A 283 -1.34 -37.38 -9.17
N LYS A 284 -0.88 -36.69 -10.22
CA LYS A 284 0.42 -36.95 -10.85
C LYS A 284 1.55 -36.55 -9.91
N VAL A 285 2.47 -37.48 -9.69
CA VAL A 285 3.62 -37.30 -8.79
C VAL A 285 4.87 -36.95 -9.57
N GLN A 286 5.64 -36.01 -9.01
CA GLN A 286 6.92 -35.53 -9.51
C GLN A 286 7.93 -35.52 -8.37
N ALA A 287 8.68 -36.61 -8.22
CA ALA A 287 9.75 -36.74 -7.24
C ALA A 287 11.12 -36.56 -7.89
N GLY A 288 12.09 -36.02 -7.13
CA GLY A 288 13.48 -35.90 -7.58
C GLY A 288 14.23 -34.76 -6.92
N ILE A 289 15.22 -34.21 -7.63
CA ILE A 289 16.00 -33.06 -7.17
C ILE A 289 15.51 -31.80 -7.87
N TRP A 290 15.29 -30.75 -7.08
CA TRP A 290 14.85 -29.43 -7.47
C TRP A 290 15.97 -28.41 -7.31
N ALA A 291 16.01 -27.41 -8.18
CA ALA A 291 16.86 -26.24 -8.06
C ALA A 291 16.08 -25.02 -8.56
N ASN A 292 15.92 -24.02 -7.69
CA ASN A 292 15.21 -22.77 -7.97
C ASN A 292 13.82 -23.01 -8.59
N GLY A 293 13.04 -23.92 -7.98
CA GLY A 293 11.69 -24.24 -8.43
C GLY A 293 11.61 -25.22 -9.59
N VAL A 294 12.73 -25.59 -10.23
CA VAL A 294 12.76 -26.49 -11.39
C VAL A 294 13.26 -27.87 -11.00
N ARG A 295 12.54 -28.92 -11.41
CA ARG A 295 12.96 -30.31 -11.22
C ARG A 295 14.11 -30.65 -12.17
N VAL A 296 15.33 -30.68 -11.67
CA VAL A 296 16.56 -30.94 -12.44
C VAL A 296 16.87 -32.44 -12.59
N ARG A 297 16.45 -33.27 -11.64
CA ARG A 297 16.59 -34.74 -11.73
C ARG A 297 15.31 -35.44 -11.35
N ASP A 298 15.04 -36.59 -11.93
CA ASP A 298 13.93 -37.46 -11.52
C ASP A 298 14.24 -38.25 -10.23
N GLU A 299 13.31 -39.09 -9.81
CA GLU A 299 13.42 -39.94 -8.62
C GLU A 299 14.55 -40.97 -8.69
N HIS A 300 15.03 -41.31 -9.89
CA HIS A 300 16.14 -42.22 -10.12
C HIS A 300 17.49 -41.48 -10.22
N GLY A 301 17.49 -40.15 -10.08
CA GLY A 301 18.68 -39.30 -10.21
C GLY A 301 19.07 -38.98 -11.66
N THR A 302 18.25 -39.36 -12.63
CA THR A 302 18.47 -39.05 -14.06
C THR A 302 18.34 -37.54 -14.26
N LEU A 303 19.32 -36.93 -14.93
CA LEU A 303 19.24 -35.52 -15.31
C LEU A 303 18.10 -35.32 -16.31
N LEU A 304 17.19 -34.40 -16.00
CA LEU A 304 16.09 -34.04 -16.89
C LEU A 304 16.56 -32.96 -17.88
N PRO A 305 16.10 -32.99 -19.13
CA PRO A 305 16.33 -31.90 -20.06
C PRO A 305 15.82 -30.59 -19.47
N ASP A 306 16.61 -29.53 -19.56
CA ASP A 306 16.19 -28.22 -19.11
C ASP A 306 15.03 -27.72 -19.98
N PRO A 307 13.87 -27.36 -19.41
CA PRO A 307 12.75 -26.83 -20.17
C PRO A 307 13.12 -25.60 -21.01
N LEU A 308 14.01 -24.74 -20.52
CA LEU A 308 14.46 -23.56 -21.26
C LEU A 308 15.32 -23.95 -22.46
N ASP A 309 16.24 -24.91 -22.30
CA ASP A 309 17.07 -25.38 -23.42
C ASP A 309 16.20 -25.96 -24.53
N MET A 310 15.25 -26.83 -24.15
CA MET A 310 14.30 -27.42 -25.09
C MET A 310 13.42 -26.36 -25.76
N ALA A 311 12.97 -25.36 -25.01
CA ALA A 311 12.20 -24.24 -25.54
C ALA A 311 13.02 -23.46 -26.57
N LEU A 312 14.23 -23.01 -26.23
CA LEU A 312 15.10 -22.22 -27.10
C LEU A 312 15.39 -22.93 -28.43
N LEU A 313 15.67 -24.24 -28.40
CA LEU A 313 15.88 -25.04 -29.61
C LEU A 313 14.62 -25.15 -30.49
N ASN A 314 13.43 -25.07 -29.88
CA ASN A 314 12.15 -25.27 -30.55
C ASN A 314 11.47 -23.95 -30.99
N GLN A 315 11.87 -22.80 -30.44
CA GLN A 315 11.22 -21.51 -30.67
C GLN A 315 11.12 -21.13 -32.15
N GLY A 316 12.18 -21.38 -32.93
CA GLY A 316 12.18 -21.11 -34.38
C GLY A 316 11.10 -21.88 -35.14
N ARG A 317 10.84 -23.14 -34.75
CA ARG A 317 9.78 -23.97 -35.34
C ARG A 317 8.40 -23.47 -34.92
N LEU A 318 8.19 -23.22 -33.62
CA LEU A 318 6.92 -22.73 -33.07
C LEU A 318 6.48 -21.41 -33.72
N LEU A 319 7.40 -20.45 -33.83
CA LEU A 319 7.10 -19.18 -34.49
C LEU A 319 6.78 -19.38 -35.97
N LYS A 320 7.56 -20.19 -36.69
CA LYS A 320 7.31 -20.47 -38.11
C LYS A 320 5.94 -21.09 -38.34
N GLU A 321 5.53 -22.03 -37.51
CA GLU A 321 4.22 -22.69 -37.59
C GLU A 321 3.08 -21.69 -37.31
N ALA A 322 3.19 -20.87 -36.27
CA ALA A 322 2.22 -19.84 -35.96
C ALA A 322 2.05 -18.82 -37.10
N LEU A 323 3.15 -18.35 -37.70
CA LEU A 323 3.10 -17.41 -38.82
C LEU A 323 2.56 -18.06 -40.11
N ALA A 324 2.89 -19.32 -40.38
CA ALA A 324 2.40 -20.05 -41.55
C ALA A 324 0.89 -20.34 -41.50
N ALA A 325 0.32 -20.41 -40.29
CA ALA A 325 -1.10 -20.65 -40.07
C ALA A 325 -1.98 -19.44 -40.42
N VAL A 326 -1.40 -18.25 -40.62
CA VAL A 326 -2.14 -17.05 -41.01
C VAL A 326 -2.63 -17.19 -42.47
N PRO A 327 -3.96 -17.27 -42.71
CA PRO A 327 -4.50 -17.35 -44.06
C PRO A 327 -4.27 -16.05 -44.83
N ARG A 328 -4.34 -16.10 -46.16
CA ARG A 328 -4.37 -14.88 -46.97
C ARG A 328 -5.78 -14.29 -46.96
N SER A 329 -5.83 -12.97 -46.99
CA SER A 329 -7.04 -12.17 -47.13
C SER A 329 -7.85 -12.59 -48.35
N GLN A 330 -9.17 -12.44 -48.20
CA GLN A 330 -10.16 -12.64 -49.23
C GLN A 330 -10.86 -11.31 -49.51
N PRO A 331 -11.60 -11.16 -50.63
CA PRO A 331 -12.27 -9.89 -50.95
C PRO A 331 -13.30 -9.40 -49.91
N ALA A 332 -13.68 -10.23 -48.94
CA ALA A 332 -14.55 -9.87 -47.83
C ALA A 332 -13.75 -9.16 -46.73
N VAL A 333 -14.39 -8.24 -46.01
CA VAL A 333 -13.76 -7.57 -44.85
C VAL A 333 -13.55 -8.60 -43.73
N GLU A 334 -12.30 -8.98 -43.46
CA GLU A 334 -11.93 -9.93 -42.41
C GLU A 334 -11.22 -9.27 -41.23
N LEU A 335 -11.14 -10.00 -40.11
CA LEU A 335 -10.42 -9.60 -38.91
C LEU A 335 -9.16 -10.45 -38.75
N TYR A 336 -8.02 -9.79 -38.57
CA TYR A 336 -6.73 -10.40 -38.27
C TYR A 336 -6.26 -9.92 -36.90
N SER A 337 -5.58 -10.76 -36.12
CA SER A 337 -5.15 -10.40 -34.77
C SER A 337 -3.71 -10.77 -34.43
N LEU A 338 -3.08 -9.91 -33.65
CA LEU A 338 -1.84 -10.19 -32.92
C LEU A 338 -2.12 -10.03 -31.42
N VAL A 339 -1.94 -11.09 -30.64
CA VAL A 339 -2.09 -11.06 -29.19
C VAL A 339 -0.75 -11.36 -28.53
N VAL A 340 -0.35 -10.55 -27.56
CA VAL A 340 0.94 -10.68 -26.86
C VAL A 340 0.72 -10.68 -25.34
N GLY A 341 1.17 -11.74 -24.67
CA GLY A 341 1.36 -11.80 -23.22
C GLY A 341 2.84 -11.66 -22.90
N GLY A 342 3.26 -10.54 -22.32
CA GLY A 342 4.66 -10.13 -22.26
C GLY A 342 5.46 -10.70 -21.09
N ASP A 343 4.93 -10.65 -19.87
CA ASP A 343 5.64 -11.15 -18.68
C ASP A 343 5.27 -12.61 -18.40
N GLY A 344 6.29 -13.46 -18.32
CA GLY A 344 6.16 -14.88 -18.04
C GLY A 344 6.30 -15.30 -16.57
N GLN A 345 6.48 -14.36 -15.65
CA GLN A 345 6.49 -14.60 -14.20
C GLN A 345 5.07 -14.78 -13.66
N GLN A 346 4.11 -13.98 -14.14
CA GLN A 346 2.70 -14.07 -13.74
C GLN A 346 1.80 -14.70 -14.81
N SER A 347 0.95 -15.63 -14.39
CA SER A 347 0.01 -16.38 -15.22
C SER A 347 -1.15 -15.53 -15.76
N VAL A 348 -1.45 -14.38 -15.15
CA VAL A 348 -2.57 -13.50 -15.57
C VAL A 348 -2.44 -13.05 -17.02
N PHE A 349 -1.24 -12.69 -17.47
CA PHE A 349 -1.01 -12.20 -18.83
C PHE A 349 -1.22 -13.29 -19.88
N LEU A 350 -0.85 -14.53 -19.56
CA LEU A 350 -1.16 -15.71 -20.38
C LEU A 350 -2.68 -15.95 -20.46
N ARG A 351 -3.37 -15.99 -19.32
CA ARG A 351 -4.83 -16.22 -19.26
C ARG A 351 -5.59 -15.16 -20.05
N GLU A 352 -5.23 -13.91 -19.87
CA GLU A 352 -5.82 -12.77 -20.55
C GLU A 352 -5.54 -12.80 -22.06
N ALA A 353 -4.31 -13.11 -22.48
CA ALA A 353 -3.97 -13.32 -23.89
C ALA A 353 -4.81 -14.45 -24.52
N ASP A 354 -4.99 -15.57 -23.82
CA ASP A 354 -5.81 -16.69 -24.30
C ASP A 354 -7.29 -16.34 -24.40
N TYR A 355 -7.82 -15.65 -23.38
CA TYR A 355 -9.20 -15.19 -23.40
C TYR A 355 -9.46 -14.25 -24.57
N VAL A 356 -8.62 -13.23 -24.77
CA VAL A 356 -8.81 -12.25 -25.85
C VAL A 356 -8.62 -12.90 -27.21
N SER A 357 -7.62 -13.77 -27.38
CA SER A 357 -7.43 -14.52 -28.62
C SER A 357 -8.67 -15.36 -28.96
N ASN A 358 -9.26 -16.04 -27.96
CA ASN A 358 -10.46 -16.84 -28.15
C ASN A 358 -11.70 -15.97 -28.42
N LEU A 359 -11.87 -14.85 -27.72
CA LEU A 359 -12.95 -13.89 -27.95
C LEU A 359 -12.92 -13.35 -29.37
N LEU A 360 -11.75 -12.90 -29.85
CA LEU A 360 -11.58 -12.40 -31.21
C LEU A 360 -11.90 -13.47 -32.26
N LYS A 361 -11.54 -14.74 -32.00
CA LYS A 361 -11.83 -15.86 -32.89
C LYS A 361 -13.32 -16.20 -32.94
N VAL A 362 -13.91 -16.46 -31.78
CA VAL A 362 -15.25 -17.04 -31.66
C VAL A 362 -16.32 -15.98 -31.90
N ARG A 363 -16.16 -14.79 -31.32
CA ARG A 363 -17.21 -13.76 -31.35
C ARG A 363 -17.03 -12.75 -32.47
N PHE A 364 -15.78 -12.36 -32.73
CA PHE A 364 -15.45 -11.38 -33.76
C PHE A 364 -14.94 -12.03 -35.05
N GLY A 365 -14.98 -13.37 -35.14
CA GLY A 365 -14.73 -14.11 -36.38
C GLY A 365 -13.32 -13.93 -36.94
N ALA A 366 -12.32 -13.66 -36.11
CA ALA A 366 -10.94 -13.47 -36.56
C ALA A 366 -10.44 -14.69 -37.35
N LYS A 367 -9.94 -14.44 -38.56
CA LYS A 367 -9.55 -15.46 -39.54
C LYS A 367 -8.07 -15.80 -39.45
N GLY A 368 -7.21 -14.78 -39.28
CA GLY A 368 -5.78 -14.95 -39.06
C GLY A 368 -5.38 -14.47 -37.68
N GLN A 369 -4.76 -15.33 -36.88
CA GLN A 369 -4.36 -15.02 -35.51
C GLN A 369 -2.91 -15.42 -35.28
N VAL A 370 -2.16 -14.55 -34.62
CA VAL A 370 -0.85 -14.86 -34.06
C VAL A 370 -0.89 -14.52 -32.58
N THR A 371 -0.54 -15.49 -31.72
CA THR A 371 -0.47 -15.29 -30.27
C THR A 371 0.93 -15.60 -29.79
N LEU A 372 1.59 -14.61 -29.19
CA LEU A 372 2.96 -14.70 -28.66
C LEU A 372 2.90 -14.57 -27.13
N VAL A 373 3.49 -15.50 -26.38
CA VAL A 373 3.39 -15.46 -24.92
C VAL A 373 4.69 -15.89 -24.26
N ASN A 374 5.10 -15.15 -23.23
CA ASN A 374 6.11 -15.59 -22.28
C ASN A 374 5.42 -16.22 -21.07
N HIS A 375 5.92 -17.38 -20.63
CA HIS A 375 5.41 -18.08 -19.46
C HIS A 375 6.36 -19.20 -19.03
N ARG A 376 6.51 -19.43 -17.72
CA ARG A 376 7.34 -20.52 -17.18
C ARG A 376 6.95 -21.92 -17.70
N ASP A 377 5.65 -22.19 -17.84
CA ASP A 377 5.17 -23.54 -18.18
C ASP A 377 4.93 -23.80 -19.68
N PHE A 378 4.81 -22.74 -20.49
CA PHE A 378 4.41 -22.85 -21.90
C PHE A 378 5.51 -22.45 -22.90
N MET A 379 6.72 -22.15 -22.41
CA MET A 379 7.87 -21.77 -23.24
C MET A 379 8.23 -22.81 -24.31
N ALA A 380 7.93 -24.10 -24.10
CA ALA A 380 8.26 -25.17 -25.05
C ALA A 380 7.15 -25.45 -26.07
N THR A 381 5.95 -24.90 -25.88
CA THR A 381 4.76 -25.20 -26.68
C THR A 381 4.16 -23.98 -27.38
N ARG A 382 4.56 -22.77 -26.98
CA ARG A 382 4.07 -21.51 -27.56
C ARG A 382 5.22 -20.65 -28.07
N PRO A 383 5.00 -19.87 -29.14
CA PRO A 383 6.00 -18.92 -29.60
C PRO A 383 6.14 -17.78 -28.59
N MET A 384 7.38 -17.51 -28.21
CA MET A 384 7.75 -16.54 -27.18
C MET A 384 7.50 -15.10 -27.65
N ALA A 385 7.06 -14.23 -26.74
CA ALA A 385 6.95 -12.80 -26.97
C ALA A 385 8.32 -12.13 -26.85
N THR A 386 8.86 -11.71 -28.01
CA THR A 386 10.14 -11.01 -28.12
C THR A 386 9.97 -9.87 -29.13
N ARG A 387 10.82 -8.84 -29.08
CA ARG A 387 10.83 -7.78 -30.10
C ARG A 387 10.85 -8.34 -31.53
N GLN A 388 11.61 -9.42 -31.76
CA GLN A 388 11.75 -10.06 -33.06
C GLN A 388 10.52 -10.88 -33.48
N SER A 389 9.90 -11.63 -32.57
CA SER A 389 8.67 -12.38 -32.89
C SER A 389 7.49 -11.43 -33.15
N ILE A 390 7.39 -10.32 -32.40
CA ILE A 390 6.39 -9.25 -32.63
C ILE A 390 6.59 -8.65 -34.02
N THR A 391 7.81 -8.25 -34.38
CA THR A 391 8.13 -7.66 -35.70
C THR A 391 7.81 -8.63 -36.85
N ARG A 392 8.14 -9.91 -36.70
CA ARG A 392 7.84 -10.94 -37.72
C ARG A 392 6.36 -11.23 -37.84
N ALA A 393 5.62 -11.21 -36.72
CA ALA A 393 4.17 -11.32 -36.72
C ALA A 393 3.51 -10.15 -37.44
N ALA A 394 3.92 -8.91 -37.14
CA ALA A 394 3.42 -7.72 -37.83
C ALA A 394 3.70 -7.75 -39.34
N SER A 395 4.90 -8.17 -39.73
CA SER A 395 5.27 -8.36 -41.15
C SER A 395 4.41 -9.42 -41.83
N THR A 396 4.20 -10.56 -41.18
CA THR A 396 3.34 -11.64 -41.70
C THR A 396 1.89 -11.16 -41.84
N LEU A 397 1.36 -10.45 -40.85
CA LEU A 397 0.02 -9.88 -40.94
C LEU A 397 -0.09 -8.87 -42.07
N ALA A 398 0.93 -8.03 -42.30
CA ALA A 398 0.94 -7.09 -43.42
C ALA A 398 0.94 -7.78 -44.79
N GLU A 399 1.68 -8.89 -44.93
CA GLU A 399 1.76 -9.71 -46.13
C GLU A 399 0.47 -10.49 -46.41
N ARG A 400 -0.23 -10.89 -45.34
CA ARG A 400 -1.38 -11.80 -45.41
C ARG A 400 -2.71 -11.06 -45.44
N SER A 401 -2.82 -9.91 -44.78
CA SER A 401 -4.03 -9.10 -44.77
C SER A 401 -4.11 -8.16 -45.98
N GLY A 402 -5.32 -7.85 -46.43
CA GLY A 402 -5.65 -6.87 -47.46
C GLY A 402 -5.94 -5.48 -46.88
N PRO A 403 -6.03 -4.43 -47.72
CA PRO A 403 -6.48 -3.09 -47.29
C PRO A 403 -7.94 -3.04 -46.83
N GLU A 404 -8.75 -4.03 -47.22
CA GLU A 404 -10.13 -4.26 -46.80
C GLU A 404 -10.24 -4.82 -45.38
N ASP A 405 -9.16 -5.38 -44.83
CA ASP A 405 -9.18 -6.02 -43.53
C ASP A 405 -8.91 -5.04 -42.38
N LEU A 406 -9.31 -5.47 -41.18
CA LEU A 406 -9.02 -4.79 -39.94
C LEU A 406 -8.09 -5.63 -39.06
N LEU A 407 -7.13 -4.96 -38.43
CA LEU A 407 -6.14 -5.58 -37.55
C LEU A 407 -6.51 -5.28 -36.09
N PHE A 408 -6.51 -6.29 -35.24
CA PHE A 408 -6.69 -6.14 -33.80
C PHE A 408 -5.44 -6.60 -33.07
N ILE A 409 -4.72 -5.67 -32.47
CA ILE A 409 -3.49 -5.92 -31.74
C ILE A 409 -3.77 -5.73 -30.26
N TYR A 410 -3.50 -6.76 -29.47
CA TYR A 410 -3.67 -6.73 -28.03
C TYR A 410 -2.37 -7.07 -27.34
N LEU A 411 -1.93 -6.22 -26.43
CA LEU A 411 -0.71 -6.37 -25.64
C LEU A 411 -1.11 -6.34 -24.17
N THR A 412 -0.77 -7.38 -23.41
CA THR A 412 -0.92 -7.42 -21.95
C THR A 412 0.39 -7.80 -21.28
N SER A 413 0.84 -6.98 -20.33
CA SER A 413 2.07 -7.20 -19.55
C SER A 413 2.18 -6.17 -18.42
N HIS A 414 3.25 -6.23 -17.64
CA HIS A 414 3.69 -5.07 -16.86
C HIS A 414 4.20 -3.94 -17.76
N GLY A 415 4.21 -2.73 -17.20
CA GLY A 415 4.77 -1.56 -17.86
C GLY A 415 5.69 -0.77 -16.93
N SER A 416 6.72 -0.15 -17.50
CA SER A 416 7.68 0.68 -16.75
C SER A 416 7.36 2.17 -16.84
N GLN A 417 7.91 2.96 -15.92
CA GLN A 417 7.80 4.43 -15.94
C GLN A 417 8.39 5.04 -17.22
N ASP A 418 9.35 4.36 -17.85
CA ASP A 418 9.95 4.73 -19.14
C ASP A 418 9.10 4.31 -20.35
N HIS A 419 7.85 3.91 -20.12
CA HIS A 419 6.87 3.54 -21.15
C HIS A 419 7.31 2.32 -21.97
N GLN A 420 7.87 1.32 -21.29
CA GLN A 420 8.26 0.03 -21.88
C GLN A 420 7.30 -1.07 -21.42
N LEU A 421 7.01 -2.00 -22.33
CA LEU A 421 6.19 -3.17 -22.08
C LEU A 421 7.16 -4.31 -21.74
N VAL A 422 6.98 -4.88 -20.54
CA VAL A 422 7.85 -5.94 -20.04
C VAL A 422 7.71 -7.18 -20.91
N LEU A 423 8.82 -7.75 -21.34
CA LEU A 423 8.86 -8.99 -22.12
C LEU A 423 9.64 -10.09 -21.37
N ASP A 424 9.55 -10.13 -20.04
CA ASP A 424 10.36 -11.06 -19.24
C ASP A 424 9.97 -12.52 -19.51
N GLN A 425 10.97 -13.38 -19.59
CA GLN A 425 10.81 -14.83 -19.64
C GLN A 425 11.66 -15.42 -18.53
N PRO A 426 11.07 -16.15 -17.56
CA PRO A 426 11.81 -16.77 -16.48
C PRO A 426 13.08 -17.49 -16.97
N ARG A 427 14.22 -17.12 -16.37
CA ARG A 427 15.57 -17.64 -16.66
C ARG A 427 16.18 -17.21 -18.00
N LEU A 428 15.55 -16.27 -18.72
CA LEU A 428 16.02 -15.70 -19.98
C LEU A 428 15.85 -14.18 -19.98
N GLN A 429 16.96 -13.44 -19.96
CA GLN A 429 16.92 -11.99 -20.00
C GLN A 429 16.57 -11.48 -21.41
N LEU A 430 15.30 -11.10 -21.59
CA LEU A 430 14.81 -10.46 -22.81
C LEU A 430 14.80 -8.94 -22.64
N ALA A 431 14.90 -8.23 -23.77
CA ALA A 431 14.76 -6.79 -23.78
C ALA A 431 13.29 -6.39 -23.92
N ASP A 432 12.79 -5.59 -22.98
CA ASP A 432 11.45 -4.99 -23.00
C ASP A 432 11.24 -4.14 -24.25
N ILE A 433 10.03 -3.87 -24.68
CA ILE A 433 9.79 -3.07 -25.90
C ILE A 433 9.29 -1.67 -25.54
N SER A 434 9.99 -0.63 -26.00
CA SER A 434 9.57 0.76 -25.82
C SER A 434 8.48 1.16 -26.83
N ALA A 435 7.85 2.32 -26.60
CA ALA A 435 6.85 2.87 -27.52
C ALA A 435 7.37 3.07 -28.97
N ASP A 436 8.58 3.61 -29.13
CA ASP A 436 9.19 3.82 -30.45
C ASP A 436 9.55 2.49 -31.13
N GLU A 437 10.10 1.54 -30.38
CA GLU A 437 10.44 0.21 -30.91
C GLU A 437 9.18 -0.59 -31.30
N LEU A 438 8.08 -0.42 -30.58
CA LEU A 438 6.79 -1.00 -30.95
C LEU A 438 6.25 -0.34 -32.24
N ALA A 439 6.38 0.98 -32.39
CA ALA A 439 6.01 1.67 -33.62
C ALA A 439 6.81 1.14 -34.82
N ASP A 440 8.12 0.95 -34.66
CA ASP A 440 9.00 0.35 -35.67
C ASP A 440 8.61 -1.11 -35.98
N ALA A 441 8.33 -1.92 -34.97
CA ALA A 441 7.90 -3.31 -35.14
C ALA A 441 6.58 -3.40 -35.92
N LEU A 442 5.68 -2.42 -35.74
CA LEU A 442 4.38 -2.34 -36.42
C LEU A 442 4.41 -1.54 -37.74
N ALA A 443 5.55 -0.97 -38.13
CA ALA A 443 5.69 -0.18 -39.36
C ALA A 443 5.20 -0.90 -40.64
N PRO A 444 5.35 -2.24 -40.81
CA PRO A 444 4.74 -2.96 -41.94
C PRO A 444 3.22 -2.77 -42.07
N LEU A 445 2.53 -2.50 -40.95
CA LEU A 445 1.07 -2.33 -40.86
C LEU A 445 0.61 -0.86 -41.00
N LYS A 446 1.50 0.08 -41.33
CA LYS A 446 1.16 1.52 -41.42
C LYS A 446 0.00 1.83 -42.37
N ASN A 447 -0.18 1.02 -43.42
CA ASN A 447 -1.24 1.19 -44.43
C ASN A 447 -2.51 0.37 -44.13
N ARG A 448 -2.64 -0.17 -42.92
CA ARG A 448 -3.79 -0.94 -42.46
C ARG A 448 -4.53 -0.20 -41.36
N ASP A 449 -5.85 -0.32 -41.36
CA ASP A 449 -6.66 0.16 -40.26
C ASP A 449 -6.56 -0.85 -39.11
N LYS A 450 -6.22 -0.35 -37.92
CA LYS A 450 -5.85 -1.18 -36.78
C LYS A 450 -6.39 -0.64 -35.46
N VAL A 451 -6.81 -1.56 -34.62
CA VAL A 451 -7.18 -1.33 -33.22
C VAL A 451 -6.07 -1.91 -32.37
N ILE A 452 -5.44 -1.08 -31.55
CA ILE A 452 -4.36 -1.46 -30.64
C ILE A 452 -4.85 -1.22 -29.22
N VAL A 453 -4.82 -2.27 -28.40
CA VAL A 453 -5.18 -2.22 -26.99
C VAL A 453 -3.96 -2.62 -26.17
N ILE A 454 -3.53 -1.76 -25.24
CA ILE A 454 -2.34 -1.97 -24.41
C ILE A 454 -2.77 -1.99 -22.94
N SER A 455 -2.77 -3.18 -22.35
CA SER A 455 -3.05 -3.42 -20.94
C SER A 455 -1.74 -3.52 -20.16
N ALA A 456 -1.24 -2.36 -19.70
CA ALA A 456 -0.01 -2.26 -18.91
C ALA A 456 0.03 -0.95 -18.11
N CYS A 457 0.85 -0.91 -17.05
CA CYS A 457 1.16 0.33 -16.32
C CYS A 457 1.80 1.35 -17.28
N TYR A 458 1.52 2.64 -17.07
CA TYR A 458 2.07 3.75 -17.86
C TYR A 458 1.76 3.65 -19.38
N SER A 459 0.80 2.81 -19.79
CA SER A 459 0.50 2.50 -21.20
C SER A 459 0.05 3.71 -22.01
N GLY A 460 -0.46 4.77 -21.38
CA GLY A 460 -0.75 6.05 -22.03
C GLY A 460 0.44 6.66 -22.77
N GLY A 461 1.67 6.33 -22.35
CA GLY A 461 2.92 6.77 -22.98
C GLY A 461 3.10 6.28 -24.42
N TYR A 462 2.37 5.24 -24.84
CA TYR A 462 2.42 4.71 -26.20
C TYR A 462 1.60 5.51 -27.22
N ILE A 463 0.69 6.37 -26.75
CA ILE A 463 -0.27 7.04 -27.63
C ILE A 463 0.45 7.94 -28.64
N ASP A 464 1.44 8.71 -28.20
CA ASP A 464 2.10 9.68 -29.09
C ASP A 464 2.94 9.02 -30.17
N ALA A 465 3.60 7.88 -29.88
CA ALA A 465 4.40 7.14 -30.86
C ALA A 465 3.54 6.38 -31.88
N LEU A 466 2.36 5.88 -31.47
CA LEU A 466 1.53 5.02 -32.29
C LEU A 466 0.35 5.72 -32.97
N LYS A 467 -0.03 6.93 -32.54
CA LYS A 467 -1.23 7.59 -33.07
C LYS A 467 -1.07 7.97 -34.53
N ASP A 468 -2.02 7.53 -35.35
CA ASP A 468 -2.22 8.02 -36.70
C ASP A 468 -3.72 7.97 -37.07
N SER A 469 -4.06 8.32 -38.31
CA SER A 469 -5.46 8.33 -38.80
C SER A 469 -6.04 6.95 -39.07
N ARG A 470 -5.22 5.90 -38.99
CA ARG A 470 -5.56 4.49 -39.24
C ARG A 470 -5.40 3.61 -38.00
N THR A 471 -5.12 4.20 -36.84
CA THR A 471 -4.81 3.49 -35.61
C THR A 471 -5.69 3.99 -34.49
N LEU A 472 -6.59 3.13 -34.01
CA LEU A 472 -7.32 3.34 -32.77
C LEU A 472 -6.49 2.77 -31.62
N LEU A 473 -6.29 3.53 -30.54
CA LEU A 473 -5.52 3.13 -29.37
C LEU A 473 -6.40 3.18 -28.12
N MET A 474 -6.34 2.11 -27.32
CA MET A 474 -6.89 2.05 -25.97
C MET A 474 -5.78 1.66 -25.01
N THR A 475 -5.60 2.41 -23.93
CA THR A 475 -4.58 2.15 -22.92
C THR A 475 -5.23 1.95 -21.55
N ALA A 476 -4.70 1.02 -20.75
CA ALA A 476 -5.22 0.71 -19.42
C ALA A 476 -4.94 1.82 -18.39
N ALA A 477 -3.96 2.68 -18.64
CA ALA A 477 -3.61 3.77 -17.75
C ALA A 477 -3.15 5.01 -18.52
N ARG A 478 -3.11 6.15 -17.82
CA ARG A 478 -2.42 7.38 -18.24
C ARG A 478 -0.90 7.18 -18.23
N ALA A 479 -0.18 8.04 -18.96
CA ALA A 479 1.27 7.90 -19.14
C ALA A 479 2.11 7.95 -17.85
N ASP A 480 1.60 8.55 -16.78
CA ASP A 480 2.23 8.71 -15.46
C ASP A 480 1.50 7.93 -14.35
N ARG A 481 0.64 6.96 -14.71
CA ARG A 481 -0.17 6.17 -13.78
C ARG A 481 0.09 4.67 -13.93
N VAL A 482 -0.04 3.94 -12.82
CA VAL A 482 -0.05 2.46 -12.83
C VAL A 482 -1.46 1.93 -13.13
N SER A 483 -1.54 0.66 -13.56
CA SER A 483 -2.79 -0.10 -13.71
C SER A 483 -2.76 -1.34 -12.80
N PHE A 484 -3.94 -1.88 -12.46
CA PHE A 484 -4.07 -2.91 -11.42
C PHE A 484 -4.62 -4.25 -11.93
N GLY A 485 -4.55 -5.27 -11.06
CA GLY A 485 -5.04 -6.62 -11.34
C GLY A 485 -4.03 -7.58 -11.96
N CYS A 486 -2.73 -7.33 -11.77
CA CYS A 486 -1.65 -8.14 -12.34
C CYS A 486 -1.19 -9.30 -11.43
N SER A 487 -2.03 -9.76 -10.49
CA SER A 487 -1.65 -10.82 -9.54
C SER A 487 -1.68 -12.22 -10.17
N GLU A 488 -0.98 -13.18 -9.56
CA GLU A 488 -0.90 -14.56 -10.06
C GLU A 488 -2.26 -15.28 -10.01
N GLU A 489 -3.13 -14.85 -9.11
CA GLU A 489 -4.45 -15.40 -8.81
C GLU A 489 -5.54 -14.77 -9.68
N ALA A 490 -5.28 -13.58 -10.27
CA ALA A 490 -6.25 -12.86 -11.06
C ALA A 490 -6.48 -13.52 -12.43
N ASP A 491 -7.72 -13.85 -12.77
CA ASP A 491 -8.05 -14.34 -14.11
C ASP A 491 -7.81 -13.29 -15.21
N PHE A 492 -7.81 -12.00 -14.82
CA PHE A 492 -7.68 -10.86 -15.72
C PHE A 492 -7.14 -9.61 -15.01
N THR A 493 -6.48 -8.72 -15.76
CA THR A 493 -6.25 -7.33 -15.32
C THR A 493 -7.56 -6.56 -15.20
N TYR A 494 -7.60 -5.49 -14.39
CA TYR A 494 -8.84 -4.74 -14.15
C TYR A 494 -9.39 -4.14 -15.44
N PHE A 495 -8.50 -3.55 -16.24
CA PHE A 495 -8.89 -2.96 -17.52
C PHE A 495 -9.33 -4.01 -18.53
N GLY A 496 -8.62 -5.14 -18.63
CA GLY A 496 -8.99 -6.19 -19.54
C GLY A 496 -10.33 -6.86 -19.21
N ASP A 497 -10.60 -7.11 -17.93
CA ASP A 497 -11.89 -7.65 -17.47
C ASP A 497 -13.03 -6.68 -17.82
N ALA A 498 -12.83 -5.40 -17.48
CA ALA A 498 -13.79 -4.35 -17.78
C ALA A 498 -14.05 -4.20 -19.29
N LEU A 499 -13.03 -4.29 -20.14
CA LEU A 499 -13.16 -4.14 -21.58
C LEU A 499 -13.68 -5.40 -22.28
N PHE A 500 -13.02 -6.54 -22.10
CA PHE A 500 -13.28 -7.75 -22.88
C PHE A 500 -14.34 -8.66 -22.25
N ALA A 501 -14.26 -8.89 -20.94
CA ALA A 501 -15.19 -9.77 -20.25
C ALA A 501 -16.54 -9.10 -19.95
N GLN A 502 -16.58 -7.77 -19.89
CA GLN A 502 -17.78 -7.04 -19.48
C GLN A 502 -18.32 -6.10 -20.56
N ALA A 503 -17.57 -5.07 -20.97
CA ALA A 503 -18.09 -4.03 -21.84
C ALA A 503 -18.35 -4.52 -23.26
N LEU A 504 -17.39 -5.22 -23.86
CA LEU A 504 -17.59 -5.80 -25.19
C LEU A 504 -18.72 -6.82 -25.17
N ASN A 505 -18.99 -7.55 -24.07
CA ASN A 505 -20.18 -8.42 -23.96
C ASN A 505 -21.53 -7.70 -23.98
N GLN A 506 -21.54 -6.37 -23.80
CA GLN A 506 -22.76 -5.56 -23.85
C GLN A 506 -22.93 -4.77 -25.15
N THR A 507 -21.84 -4.39 -25.80
CA THR A 507 -21.87 -3.60 -27.03
C THR A 507 -20.74 -3.98 -27.98
N ASP A 508 -21.03 -3.92 -29.27
CA ASP A 508 -20.03 -4.07 -30.33
C ASP A 508 -19.44 -2.72 -30.75
N ASP A 509 -19.86 -1.59 -30.17
CA ASP A 509 -19.26 -0.28 -30.41
C ASP A 509 -18.01 -0.10 -29.54
N LEU A 510 -16.84 0.01 -30.17
CA LEU A 510 -15.56 0.11 -29.47
C LEU A 510 -15.44 1.33 -28.58
N LYS A 511 -15.99 2.48 -29.00
CA LYS A 511 -15.92 3.71 -28.20
C LYS A 511 -16.83 3.59 -26.98
N GLN A 512 -18.04 3.07 -27.16
CA GLN A 512 -18.96 2.82 -26.06
C GLN A 512 -18.40 1.75 -25.09
N ALA A 513 -17.83 0.68 -25.61
CA ALA A 513 -17.20 -0.37 -24.81
C ALA A 513 -16.06 0.20 -23.95
N PHE A 514 -15.21 1.05 -24.54
CA PHE A 514 -14.15 1.71 -23.80
C PHE A 514 -14.68 2.61 -22.67
N GLU A 515 -15.72 3.41 -22.93
CA GLU A 515 -16.31 4.29 -21.90
C GLU A 515 -16.93 3.50 -20.74
N LEU A 516 -17.58 2.38 -21.04
CA LEU A 516 -18.08 1.44 -20.03
C LEU A 516 -16.93 0.85 -19.23
N ALA A 517 -15.86 0.41 -19.90
CA ALA A 517 -14.68 -0.15 -19.22
C ALA A 517 -14.01 0.88 -18.31
N ARG A 518 -13.80 2.10 -18.79
CA ARG A 518 -13.22 3.22 -18.03
C ARG A 518 -14.02 3.54 -16.77
N THR A 519 -15.36 3.54 -16.88
CA THR A 519 -16.24 3.78 -15.73
C THR A 519 -16.10 2.67 -14.68
N ARG A 520 -16.11 1.40 -15.12
CA ARG A 520 -15.98 0.24 -14.21
C ARG A 520 -14.63 0.16 -13.52
N VAL A 521 -13.55 0.44 -14.25
CA VAL A 521 -12.19 0.51 -13.67
C VAL A 521 -12.15 1.58 -12.58
N ALA A 522 -12.64 2.79 -12.86
CA ALA A 522 -12.65 3.88 -11.87
C ALA A 522 -13.53 3.59 -10.64
N GLU A 523 -14.65 2.88 -10.82
CA GLU A 523 -15.48 2.42 -9.70
C GLU A 523 -14.77 1.38 -8.85
N ARG A 524 -14.14 0.38 -9.47
CA ARG A 524 -13.40 -0.67 -8.79
C ARG A 524 -12.21 -0.13 -8.01
N GLU A 525 -11.38 0.69 -8.66
CA GLU A 525 -10.21 1.33 -8.03
C GLU A 525 -10.61 2.19 -6.83
N ARG A 526 -11.70 2.97 -6.95
CA ARG A 526 -12.21 3.77 -5.84
C ARG A 526 -12.69 2.91 -4.67
N ASN A 527 -13.39 1.81 -4.96
CA ASN A 527 -13.89 0.91 -3.93
C ASN A 527 -12.76 0.20 -3.18
N GLU A 528 -11.65 -0.05 -3.87
CA GLU A 528 -10.46 -0.71 -3.33
C GLU A 528 -9.40 0.29 -2.81
N GLY A 529 -9.68 1.60 -2.87
CA GLY A 529 -8.80 2.63 -2.33
C GLY A 529 -7.57 2.96 -3.17
N PHE A 530 -7.51 2.51 -4.43
CA PHE A 530 -6.40 2.78 -5.33
C PHE A 530 -6.47 4.17 -5.95
N GLU A 531 -5.29 4.73 -6.26
CA GLU A 531 -5.20 5.91 -7.12
C GLU A 531 -5.64 5.56 -8.55
N ALA A 532 -6.50 6.38 -9.14
CA ALA A 532 -7.13 6.07 -10.42
C ALA A 532 -6.10 5.95 -11.56
N SER A 533 -6.19 4.84 -12.32
CA SER A 533 -5.31 4.58 -13.46
C SER A 533 -5.59 5.47 -14.67
N GLU A 534 -6.84 5.95 -14.80
CA GLU A 534 -7.33 6.81 -15.89
C GLU A 534 -7.06 6.25 -17.31
N PRO A 535 -7.73 5.15 -17.71
CA PRO A 535 -7.61 4.60 -19.07
C PRO A 535 -7.82 5.67 -20.15
N GLN A 536 -7.04 5.63 -21.25
CA GLN A 536 -7.08 6.62 -22.32
C GLN A 536 -7.49 6.02 -23.68
N LEU A 537 -8.12 6.85 -24.54
CA LEU A 537 -8.61 6.48 -25.86
C LEU A 537 -8.18 7.51 -26.92
N TRP A 538 -7.56 7.03 -27.99
CA TRP A 538 -7.41 7.74 -29.26
C TRP A 538 -8.20 7.00 -30.34
N ALA A 539 -9.29 7.58 -30.83
CA ALA A 539 -10.23 6.91 -31.73
C ALA A 539 -10.51 7.73 -32.99
N PRO A 540 -9.70 7.58 -34.06
CA PRO A 540 -9.97 8.25 -35.33
C PRO A 540 -11.26 7.69 -35.96
N PRO A 541 -12.15 8.54 -36.51
CA PRO A 541 -13.44 8.11 -37.07
C PRO A 541 -13.35 7.01 -38.11
N ASN A 542 -12.33 7.06 -38.98
CA ASN A 542 -12.14 6.09 -40.08
C ASN A 542 -12.03 4.64 -39.57
N VAL A 543 -11.31 4.43 -38.46
CA VAL A 543 -11.11 3.08 -37.89
C VAL A 543 -12.38 2.58 -37.22
N LEU A 544 -13.11 3.47 -36.52
CA LEU A 544 -14.42 3.15 -35.93
C LEU A 544 -15.44 2.75 -37.01
N GLU A 545 -15.49 3.50 -38.13
CA GLU A 545 -16.36 3.19 -39.25
C GLU A 545 -16.00 1.86 -39.92
N HIS A 546 -14.70 1.56 -40.05
CA HIS A 546 -14.23 0.29 -40.56
C HIS A 546 -14.65 -0.88 -39.64
N TRP A 547 -14.47 -0.73 -38.32
CA TRP A 547 -14.95 -1.72 -37.35
C TRP A 547 -16.46 -1.97 -37.48
N GLN A 548 -17.26 -0.91 -37.58
CA GLN A 548 -18.71 -1.04 -37.78
C GLN A 548 -19.06 -1.74 -39.11
N ARG A 549 -18.29 -1.50 -40.18
CA ARG A 549 -18.46 -2.20 -41.46
C ARG A 549 -18.18 -3.70 -41.33
N LEU A 550 -17.12 -4.09 -40.63
CA LEU A 550 -16.82 -5.48 -40.31
C LEU A 550 -18.01 -6.14 -39.58
N ARG A 551 -18.54 -5.48 -38.54
CA ARG A 551 -19.68 -6.01 -37.76
C ARG A 551 -20.96 -6.15 -38.58
N ARG A 552 -21.27 -5.17 -39.44
CA ARG A 552 -22.41 -5.25 -40.37
C ARG A 552 -22.25 -6.42 -41.34
N HIS A 553 -21.06 -6.59 -41.94
CA HIS A 553 -20.78 -7.69 -42.86
C HIS A 553 -20.99 -9.06 -42.19
N GLN A 554 -20.46 -9.24 -40.96
CA GLN A 554 -20.63 -10.47 -40.19
C GLN A 554 -22.09 -10.78 -39.84
N ALA A 555 -22.87 -9.75 -39.49
CA ALA A 555 -24.30 -9.91 -39.23
C ALA A 555 -25.07 -10.31 -40.50
N GLU A 556 -24.74 -9.70 -41.66
CA GLU A 556 -25.33 -10.06 -42.94
C GLU A 556 -25.01 -11.50 -43.37
N GLU A 557 -23.76 -11.95 -43.19
CA GLU A 557 -23.37 -13.34 -43.45
C GLU A 557 -24.10 -14.34 -42.54
N ALA A 558 -24.22 -14.03 -41.25
CA ALA A 558 -24.96 -14.87 -40.30
C ALA A 558 -26.44 -15.00 -40.69
N LEU A 559 -27.09 -13.91 -41.12
CA LEU A 559 -28.46 -13.93 -41.62
C LEU A 559 -28.59 -14.76 -42.89
N ARG A 560 -27.68 -14.59 -43.87
CA ARG A 560 -27.68 -15.38 -45.13
C ARG A 560 -27.53 -16.88 -44.88
N ASN A 561 -26.61 -17.27 -43.99
CA ASN A 561 -26.39 -18.69 -43.65
C ASN A 561 -27.62 -19.29 -42.95
N THR A 562 -28.31 -18.52 -42.10
CA THR A 562 -29.55 -18.95 -41.44
C THR A 562 -30.68 -19.12 -42.46
N THR A 563 -30.83 -18.21 -43.42
CA THR A 563 -31.84 -18.33 -44.49
C THR A 563 -31.56 -19.51 -45.42
N GLN A 564 -30.29 -19.76 -45.80
CA GLN A 564 -29.92 -20.92 -46.63
C GLN A 564 -30.15 -22.25 -45.91
N ALA A 565 -29.88 -22.32 -44.60
CA ALA A 565 -30.18 -23.50 -43.78
C ALA A 565 -31.69 -23.78 -43.72
N ALA A 566 -32.52 -22.73 -43.62
CA ALA A 566 -33.98 -22.86 -43.63
C ALA A 566 -34.54 -23.32 -44.99
N VAL A 567 -34.02 -22.80 -46.10
CA VAL A 567 -34.43 -23.20 -47.47
C VAL A 567 -33.98 -24.63 -47.80
N GLY A 568 -32.77 -25.05 -47.37
CA GLY A 568 -32.27 -26.41 -47.53
C GLY A 568 -33.07 -27.47 -46.75
N ALA A 569 -33.69 -27.09 -45.62
CA ALA A 569 -34.58 -27.95 -44.86
C ALA A 569 -35.96 -28.12 -45.52
N GLN A 570 -36.48 -27.09 -46.18
CA GLN A 570 -37.76 -27.16 -46.90
C GLN A 570 -37.67 -27.95 -48.22
N ALA A 571 -36.51 -28.00 -48.86
CA ALA A 571 -36.28 -28.77 -50.09
C ALA A 571 -36.14 -30.30 -49.88
N LYS A 572 -36.08 -30.77 -48.61
CA LYS A 572 -36.05 -32.20 -48.25
C LYS A 572 -37.42 -32.66 -47.70
N THR A 573 -38.48 -32.45 -48.46
CA THR A 573 -39.74 -33.19 -48.24
C THR A 573 -39.65 -34.55 -48.97
N PRO A 574 -39.94 -35.70 -48.33
CA PRO A 574 -39.82 -36.99 -48.99
C PRO A 574 -40.89 -37.14 -50.06
N ARG A 575 -40.49 -37.44 -51.31
CA ARG A 575 -41.41 -38.02 -52.30
C ARG A 575 -41.80 -39.40 -51.80
N THR A 576 -43.04 -39.53 -51.35
CA THR A 576 -43.70 -40.80 -51.09
C THR A 576 -43.91 -41.55 -52.41
N HIS A 577 -43.34 -42.75 -52.52
CA HIS A 577 -43.79 -43.81 -53.41
C HIS A 577 -43.97 -45.08 -52.61
#